data_AF-A0A7C9AFT0-F1
#
_entry.id   AF-A0A7C9AFT0-F1
#
_cell.length_a   1.000
_cell.length_b   1.000
_cell.length_c   1.000
_cell.angle_alpha   90.00
_cell.angle_beta   90.00
_cell.angle_gamma   90.00
#
_symmetry.space_group_name_H-M   'P 1'
#
loop_
_entity.id
_entity.type
_entity.pdbx_description
1 polymer ?
#
loop_
_entity_poly.entity_id
_entity_poly.type
_entity_poly.pdbx_seq_one_letter_code
_entity_poly.pdbx_strand_id
1 'polypeptide(L)'
;SALPEGFSERVKGRGIVQDSWVQQQLILKHPSVGCFVNHCGAGTLLEALTSECPLVLFPQKCDNFINARLMSEVLRVGVEVERGEDDGFITKEGVRSAIMTVMKEENEVGREIRANHAKWREFLLKDGLQEAYTDELDEKLLGLVG
;
A
#
# COMPACT_ATOMS: atom_id res chain seq x y z
N SER A 1 10.55 -3.40 23.79
CA SER A 1 9.58 -3.80 22.75
C SER A 1 8.20 -3.33 23.17
N ALA A 2 7.43 -2.71 22.27
CA ALA A 2 6.03 -2.31 22.51
C ALA A 2 5.03 -3.46 22.29
N LEU A 3 5.51 -4.67 22.04
CA LEU A 3 4.66 -5.83 21.75
C LEU A 3 4.10 -6.44 23.05
N PRO A 4 2.88 -7.02 23.01
CA PRO A 4 2.31 -7.72 24.16
C PRO A 4 3.18 -8.90 24.60
N GLU A 5 3.11 -9.22 25.89
CA GLU A 5 3.80 -10.39 26.46
C GLU A 5 3.46 -11.67 25.68
N GLY A 6 4.48 -12.49 25.40
CA GLY A 6 4.36 -13.76 24.66
C GLY A 6 4.03 -13.63 23.17
N PHE A 7 4.10 -12.42 22.57
CA PHE A 7 3.72 -12.23 21.16
C PHE A 7 4.60 -13.03 20.20
N SER A 8 5.92 -12.99 20.37
CA SER A 8 6.89 -13.69 19.52
C SER A 8 6.66 -15.21 19.53
N GLU A 9 6.33 -15.76 20.70
CA GLU A 9 6.00 -17.16 20.90
C GLU A 9 4.71 -17.53 20.18
N ARG A 10 3.66 -16.69 20.25
CA ARG A 10 2.37 -16.91 19.57
C ARG A 10 2.47 -16.90 18.04
N VAL A 11 3.47 -16.24 17.47
CA VAL A 11 3.65 -16.15 16.00
C VAL A 11 4.77 -17.07 15.49
N LYS A 12 5.50 -17.75 16.37
CA LYS A 12 6.61 -18.63 16.00
C LYS A 12 6.16 -19.69 14.98
N GLY A 13 6.95 -19.86 13.93
CA GLY A 13 6.68 -20.82 12.84
C GLY A 13 5.69 -20.34 11.78
N ARG A 14 5.01 -19.20 11.99
CA ARG A 14 4.06 -18.62 11.02
C ARG A 14 4.21 -17.12 10.79
N GLY A 15 5.11 -16.47 11.54
CA GLY A 15 5.37 -15.04 11.45
C GLY A 15 6.79 -14.72 11.89
N ILE A 16 7.33 -13.65 11.31
CA ILE A 16 8.63 -13.09 11.63
C ILE A 16 8.39 -11.66 12.12
N VAL A 17 9.05 -11.29 13.21
CA VAL A 17 9.01 -9.95 13.77
C VAL A 17 10.38 -9.33 13.60
N GLN A 18 10.45 -8.20 12.90
CA GLN A 18 11.66 -7.42 12.73
C GLN A 18 11.42 -6.02 13.30
N ASP A 19 12.26 -5.60 14.24
CA ASP A 19 12.17 -4.30 14.93
C ASP A 19 13.09 -3.23 14.34
N SER A 20 13.94 -3.62 13.39
CA SER A 20 14.82 -2.75 12.62
C SER A 20 14.36 -2.65 11.16
N TRP A 21 15.08 -1.85 10.40
CA TRP A 21 14.76 -1.59 9.01
C TRP A 21 14.83 -2.85 8.13
N VAL A 22 13.96 -2.91 7.12
CA VAL A 22 13.90 -3.98 6.12
C VAL A 22 13.98 -3.42 4.71
N GLN A 23 14.49 -4.22 3.79
CA GLN A 23 14.50 -3.94 2.35
C GLN A 23 13.08 -4.11 1.77
N GLN A 24 12.17 -3.17 2.07
CA GLN A 24 10.76 -3.22 1.71
C GLN A 24 10.52 -3.55 0.22
N GLN A 25 11.26 -2.89 -0.67
CA GLN A 25 11.18 -3.13 -2.12
C GLN A 25 11.49 -4.58 -2.51
N LEU A 26 12.45 -5.23 -1.84
CA LEU A 26 12.78 -6.63 -2.11
C LEU A 26 11.68 -7.57 -1.60
N ILE A 27 11.08 -7.26 -0.45
CA ILE A 27 9.95 -8.00 0.09
C ILE A 27 8.75 -7.90 -0.86
N LEU A 28 8.38 -6.68 -1.29
CA LEU A 28 7.23 -6.45 -2.18
C LEU A 28 7.39 -7.09 -3.56
N LYS A 29 8.61 -7.38 -4.01
CA LYS A 29 8.87 -8.11 -5.26
C LYS A 29 8.75 -9.62 -5.13
N HIS A 30 8.67 -10.16 -3.92
CA HIS A 30 8.67 -11.60 -3.71
C HIS A 30 7.26 -12.20 -3.93
N PRO A 31 7.11 -13.26 -4.75
CA PRO A 31 5.79 -13.81 -5.12
C PRO A 31 5.00 -14.41 -3.95
N SER A 32 5.66 -14.71 -2.83
CA SER A 32 4.99 -15.18 -1.61
C SER A 32 4.30 -14.07 -0.80
N VAL A 33 4.48 -12.80 -1.16
CA VAL A 33 3.82 -11.68 -0.47
C VAL A 33 2.43 -11.49 -1.05
N GLY A 34 1.41 -11.85 -0.28
CA GLY A 34 0.02 -11.78 -0.74
C GLY A 34 -0.70 -10.46 -0.43
N CYS A 35 -0.22 -9.67 0.54
CA CYS A 35 -0.85 -8.40 0.92
C CYS A 35 0.15 -7.50 1.64
N PHE A 36 0.04 -6.19 1.41
CA PHE A 36 0.85 -5.18 2.07
C PHE A 36 0.00 -4.21 2.88
N VAL A 37 0.05 -4.37 4.21
CA VAL A 37 -0.55 -3.44 5.16
C VAL A 37 0.44 -2.29 5.40
N ASN A 38 0.07 -1.06 5.08
CA ASN A 38 1.01 0.06 5.12
C ASN A 38 0.36 1.35 5.61
N HIS A 39 1.20 2.31 6.02
CA HIS A 39 0.75 3.54 6.66
C HIS A 39 0.29 4.64 5.69
N CYS A 40 0.36 4.42 4.38
CA CYS A 40 -0.03 5.35 3.32
C CYS A 40 0.88 6.58 3.11
N GLY A 41 2.17 6.46 3.43
CA GLY A 41 3.16 7.49 3.07
C GLY A 41 3.44 7.49 1.56
N ALA A 42 3.62 8.67 0.97
CA ALA A 42 3.72 8.83 -0.50
C ALA A 42 4.77 7.92 -1.17
N GLY A 43 6.00 7.84 -0.62
CA GLY A 43 7.04 6.95 -1.16
C GLY A 43 6.68 5.47 -1.06
N THR A 44 6.07 5.06 0.05
CA THR A 44 5.57 3.68 0.23
C THR A 44 4.47 3.34 -0.76
N LEU A 45 3.59 4.29 -1.09
CA LEU A 45 2.50 4.06 -2.03
C LEU A 45 3.00 3.91 -3.48
N LEU A 46 4.06 4.61 -3.87
CA LEU A 46 4.67 4.41 -5.19
C LEU A 46 5.28 3.01 -5.33
N GLU A 47 6.02 2.54 -4.31
CA GLU A 47 6.55 1.17 -4.27
C GLU A 47 5.43 0.13 -4.28
N ALA A 48 4.37 0.39 -3.53
CA ALA A 48 3.19 -0.46 -3.46
C ALA A 48 2.45 -0.57 -4.80
N LEU A 49 2.24 0.54 -5.51
CA LEU A 49 1.58 0.59 -6.81
C LEU A 49 2.39 -0.08 -7.93
N THR A 50 3.71 -0.12 -7.81
CA THR A 50 4.59 -0.78 -8.79
C THR A 50 4.84 -2.26 -8.46
N SER A 51 4.47 -2.72 -7.27
CA SER A 51 4.49 -4.13 -6.86
C SER A 51 3.28 -4.91 -7.40
N GLU A 52 3.23 -6.23 -7.29
CA GLU A 52 2.02 -7.02 -7.63
C GLU A 52 1.13 -7.28 -6.40
N CYS A 53 1.44 -6.62 -5.29
CA CYS A 53 0.87 -6.91 -3.98
C CYS A 53 -0.41 -6.06 -3.74
N PRO A 54 -1.56 -6.69 -3.41
CA PRO A 54 -2.76 -6.00 -2.96
C PRO A 54 -2.52 -5.15 -1.70
N LEU A 55 -3.22 -4.02 -1.60
CA LEU A 55 -2.95 -2.99 -0.58
C LEU A 55 -4.01 -2.95 0.51
N VAL A 56 -3.56 -2.92 1.76
CA VAL A 56 -4.37 -2.58 2.93
C VAL A 56 -3.83 -1.28 3.52
N LEU A 57 -4.70 -0.28 3.60
CA LEU A 57 -4.34 1.10 3.89
C LEU A 57 -4.64 1.39 5.36
N PHE A 58 -3.59 1.63 6.14
CA PHE A 58 -3.63 1.89 7.59
C PHE A 58 -3.15 3.33 7.85
N PRO A 59 -3.93 4.37 7.53
CA PRO A 59 -3.46 5.74 7.70
C PRO A 59 -3.30 6.10 9.18
N GLN A 60 -2.15 6.68 9.53
CA GLN A 60 -1.81 7.03 10.92
C GLN A 60 -1.75 8.54 11.20
N LYS A 61 -1.24 9.35 10.25
CA LYS A 61 -0.98 10.78 10.50
C LYS A 61 -1.06 11.64 9.23
N CYS A 62 -1.37 12.91 9.40
CA CYS A 62 -1.22 13.96 8.39
C CYS A 62 -1.79 13.61 7.00
N ASP A 63 -0.93 13.61 5.99
CA ASP A 63 -1.21 13.35 4.59
C ASP A 63 -1.59 11.89 4.31
N ASN A 64 -1.23 10.94 5.19
CA ASN A 64 -1.59 9.53 5.02
C ASN A 64 -3.10 9.32 4.88
N PHE A 65 -3.92 10.12 5.55
CA PHE A 65 -5.37 10.02 5.46
C PHE A 65 -5.88 10.40 4.07
N ILE A 66 -5.35 11.47 3.50
CA ILE A 66 -5.72 11.92 2.15
C ILE A 66 -5.24 10.88 1.13
N ASN A 67 -4.01 10.40 1.30
CA ASN A 67 -3.45 9.35 0.46
C ASN A 67 -4.27 8.05 0.54
N ALA A 68 -4.72 7.66 1.73
CA ALA A 68 -5.58 6.49 1.90
C ALA A 68 -6.88 6.64 1.11
N ARG A 69 -7.56 7.78 1.21
CA ARG A 69 -8.81 8.05 0.47
C ARG A 69 -8.60 8.09 -1.04
N LEU A 70 -7.51 8.69 -1.50
CA LEU A 70 -7.13 8.65 -2.92
C LEU A 70 -6.99 7.20 -3.40
N MET A 71 -6.29 6.36 -2.63
CA MET A 71 -6.03 4.97 -3.01
C MET A 71 -7.27 4.07 -2.89
N SER A 72 -8.10 4.27 -1.87
CA SER A 72 -9.27 3.41 -1.58
C SER A 72 -10.51 3.81 -2.37
N GLU A 73 -10.82 5.11 -2.47
CA GLU A 73 -12.09 5.59 -3.02
C GLU A 73 -11.97 6.02 -4.49
N VAL A 74 -10.87 6.69 -4.85
CA VAL A 74 -10.68 7.25 -6.19
C VAL A 74 -10.03 6.23 -7.13
N LEU A 75 -8.84 5.75 -6.78
CA LEU A 75 -8.10 4.79 -7.61
C LEU A 75 -8.62 3.36 -7.43
N ARG A 76 -9.21 3.07 -6.25
CA ARG A 76 -9.73 1.76 -5.86
C ARG A 76 -8.69 0.65 -6.02
N VAL A 77 -7.49 0.90 -5.51
CA VAL A 77 -6.32 0.00 -5.58
C VAL A 77 -5.95 -0.61 -4.22
N GLY A 78 -6.73 -0.31 -3.18
CA GLY A 78 -6.55 -0.87 -1.84
C GLY A 78 -7.78 -0.71 -0.96
N VAL A 79 -7.79 -1.42 0.17
CA VAL A 79 -8.86 -1.33 1.19
C VAL A 79 -8.36 -0.51 2.37
N GLU A 80 -9.05 0.57 2.72
CA GLU A 80 -8.79 1.29 3.97
C GLU A 80 -9.35 0.53 5.15
N VAL A 81 -8.54 0.41 6.20
CA VAL A 81 -8.94 -0.27 7.43
C VAL A 81 -9.99 0.56 8.15
N GLU A 82 -11.15 -0.06 8.39
CA GLU A 82 -12.23 0.54 9.17
C GLU A 82 -11.79 0.81 10.62
N ARG A 83 -12.22 1.97 11.12
CA ARG A 83 -12.02 2.40 12.50
C ARG A 83 -13.24 2.03 13.33
N GLY A 84 -13.03 1.72 14.61
CA GLY A 84 -14.10 1.48 15.56
C GLY A 84 -14.99 2.70 15.72
N GLU A 85 -16.30 2.48 15.82
CA GLU A 85 -17.30 3.55 15.93
C GLU A 85 -17.19 4.31 17.27
N ASP A 86 -16.79 3.62 18.34
CA ASP A 86 -16.81 4.15 19.71
C ASP A 86 -15.68 5.14 20.00
N ASP A 87 -14.47 4.86 19.51
CA ASP A 87 -13.25 5.58 19.88
C ASP A 87 -12.40 6.02 18.67
N GLY A 88 -12.81 5.66 17.45
CA GLY A 88 -12.09 5.97 16.21
C GLY A 88 -10.74 5.25 16.08
N PHE A 89 -10.41 4.31 16.96
CA PHE A 89 -9.18 3.52 16.87
C PHE A 89 -9.33 2.39 15.86
N ILE A 90 -8.21 1.99 15.29
CA ILE A 90 -8.19 0.83 14.39
C ILE A 90 -8.27 -0.44 15.23
N THR A 91 -9.23 -1.30 14.90
CA THR A 91 -9.47 -2.56 15.61
C THR A 91 -8.76 -3.72 14.93
N LYS A 92 -8.52 -4.79 15.70
CA LYS A 92 -7.99 -6.06 15.16
C LYS A 92 -8.92 -6.62 14.08
N GLU A 93 -10.23 -6.49 14.29
CA GLU A 93 -11.29 -6.96 13.41
C GLU A 93 -11.31 -6.18 12.10
N GLY A 94 -11.15 -4.85 12.16
CA GLY A 94 -11.02 -4.01 10.97
C GLY A 94 -9.81 -4.39 10.12
N VAL A 95 -8.64 -4.56 10.74
CA VAL A 95 -7.43 -5.01 10.03
C VAL A 95 -7.64 -6.39 9.40
N ARG A 96 -8.21 -7.33 10.15
CA ARG A 96 -8.51 -8.68 9.65
C ARG A 96 -9.48 -8.62 8.47
N SER A 97 -10.55 -7.85 8.56
CA SER A 97 -11.56 -7.72 7.51
C SER A 97 -10.92 -7.21 6.21
N ALA A 98 -10.14 -6.13 6.28
CA ALA A 98 -9.45 -5.55 5.13
C ALA A 98 -8.48 -6.55 4.47
N ILE A 99 -7.68 -7.27 5.26
CA ILE A 99 -6.78 -8.32 4.75
C ILE A 99 -7.59 -9.42 4.05
N MET A 100 -8.67 -9.90 4.66
CA MET A 100 -9.49 -10.96 4.05
C MET A 100 -10.15 -10.50 2.76
N THR A 101 -10.56 -9.24 2.65
CA THR A 101 -11.14 -8.67 1.41
C THR A 101 -10.14 -8.71 0.27
N VAL A 102 -8.89 -8.31 0.49
CA VAL A 102 -7.88 -8.28 -0.59
C VAL A 102 -7.28 -9.66 -0.91
N MET A 103 -7.24 -10.57 0.06
CA MET A 103 -6.63 -11.90 -0.08
C MET A 103 -7.57 -12.98 -0.64
N LYS A 104 -8.89 -12.81 -0.49
CA LYS A 104 -9.88 -13.79 -0.97
C LYS A 104 -10.16 -13.62 -2.46
N GLU A 105 -9.99 -14.69 -3.23
CA GLU A 105 -10.23 -14.66 -4.67
C GLU A 105 -11.72 -14.53 -5.01
N GLU A 106 -12.57 -15.12 -4.17
CA GLU A 106 -14.02 -15.08 -4.32
C GLU A 106 -14.65 -13.72 -3.96
N ASN A 107 -13.91 -12.85 -3.26
CA ASN A 107 -14.40 -11.52 -2.88
C ASN A 107 -14.42 -10.58 -4.10
N GLU A 108 -15.61 -10.05 -4.42
CA GLU A 108 -15.81 -9.19 -5.58
C GLU A 108 -15.06 -7.86 -5.48
N VAL A 109 -15.10 -7.21 -4.31
CA VAL A 109 -14.34 -5.97 -4.03
C VAL A 109 -12.84 -6.23 -4.16
N GLY A 110 -12.35 -7.36 -3.63
CA GLY A 110 -10.97 -7.78 -3.78
C GLY A 110 -10.55 -7.95 -5.24
N ARG A 111 -11.40 -8.56 -6.07
CA ARG A 111 -11.15 -8.72 -7.52
C ARG A 111 -11.09 -7.38 -8.23
N GLU A 112 -12.01 -6.47 -7.96
CA GLU A 112 -11.99 -5.11 -8.52
C GLU A 112 -10.68 -4.40 -8.16
N ILE A 113 -10.30 -4.44 -6.87
CA ILE A 113 -9.08 -3.81 -6.37
C ILE A 113 -7.82 -4.36 -7.05
N ARG A 114 -7.69 -5.69 -7.16
CA ARG A 114 -6.53 -6.31 -7.84
C ARG A 114 -6.49 -5.94 -9.33
N ALA A 115 -7.63 -5.89 -10.00
CA ALA A 115 -7.71 -5.50 -11.41
C ALA A 115 -7.33 -4.03 -11.62
N ASN A 116 -7.79 -3.12 -10.75
CA ASN A 116 -7.44 -1.70 -10.82
C ASN A 116 -5.97 -1.48 -10.47
N HIS A 117 -5.47 -2.18 -9.45
CA HIS A 117 -4.05 -2.14 -9.08
C HIS A 117 -3.18 -2.54 -10.28
N ALA A 118 -3.49 -3.67 -10.95
CA ALA A 118 -2.75 -4.11 -12.13
C ALA A 118 -2.75 -3.07 -13.27
N LYS A 119 -3.89 -2.42 -13.53
CA LYS A 119 -3.99 -1.33 -14.54
C LYS A 119 -3.10 -0.15 -14.18
N TRP A 120 -3.14 0.31 -12.93
CA TRP A 120 -2.31 1.43 -12.48
C TRP A 120 -0.83 1.08 -12.49
N ARG A 121 -0.49 -0.15 -12.11
CA ARG A 121 0.88 -0.67 -12.22
C ARG A 121 1.36 -0.64 -13.66
N GLU A 122 0.59 -1.19 -14.60
CA GLU A 122 0.94 -1.19 -16.02
C GLU A 122 1.13 0.23 -16.55
N PHE A 123 0.22 1.14 -16.19
CA PHE A 123 0.35 2.56 -16.54
C PHE A 123 1.65 3.17 -16.01
N LEU A 124 1.96 2.99 -14.72
CA LEU A 124 3.14 3.58 -14.08
C LEU A 124 4.46 2.97 -14.56
N LEU A 125 4.44 1.71 -15.01
CA LEU A 125 5.60 1.01 -15.57
C LEU A 125 5.69 1.15 -17.10
N LYS A 126 4.82 1.96 -17.72
CA LYS A 126 4.88 2.17 -19.16
C LYS A 126 6.19 2.86 -19.55
N ASP A 127 6.92 2.24 -20.46
CA ASP A 127 8.18 2.76 -21.01
C ASP A 127 8.01 4.20 -21.52
N GLY A 128 8.92 5.09 -21.12
CA GLY A 128 8.92 6.48 -21.56
C GLY A 128 7.99 7.40 -20.78
N LEU A 129 7.16 6.90 -19.85
CA LEU A 129 6.23 7.75 -19.10
C LEU A 129 6.97 8.73 -18.19
N GLN A 130 7.94 8.24 -17.42
CA GLN A 130 8.68 9.08 -16.47
C GLN A 130 9.62 10.03 -17.23
N GLU A 131 10.29 9.51 -18.26
CA GLU A 131 11.18 10.28 -19.12
C GLU A 131 10.43 11.46 -19.76
N ALA A 132 9.23 11.23 -20.32
CA ALA A 132 8.45 12.30 -20.94
C ALA A 132 8.11 13.44 -19.96
N TYR A 133 7.78 13.14 -18.70
CA TYR A 133 7.53 14.17 -17.69
C TYR A 133 8.79 14.94 -17.29
N THR A 134 9.93 14.24 -17.20
CA THR A 134 11.22 14.88 -16.91
C THR A 134 11.67 15.76 -18.07
N ASP A 135 11.56 15.27 -19.31
CA ASP A 135 11.91 16.02 -20.51
C ASP A 135 11.05 17.29 -20.65
N GLU A 136 9.73 17.19 -20.44
CA GLU A 136 8.83 18.36 -20.48
C GLU A 136 9.18 19.40 -19.40
N LEU A 137 9.55 18.93 -18.20
CA LEU A 137 9.98 19.81 -17.12
C LEU A 137 11.29 20.52 -17.50
N ASP A 138 12.25 19.79 -18.06
CA ASP A 138 13.55 20.33 -18.49
C ASP A 138 13.37 21.38 -19.58
N GLU A 139 12.54 21.12 -20.60
CA GLU A 139 12.20 22.09 -21.64
C GLU A 139 11.61 23.37 -21.06
N LYS A 140 10.68 23.26 -20.11
CA LYS A 140 10.06 24.42 -19.44
C LYS A 140 11.08 25.21 -18.62
N LEU A 141 11.98 24.53 -17.91
CA LEU A 141 13.02 25.20 -17.12
C LEU A 141 14.02 25.92 -18.03
N LEU A 142 14.43 25.30 -19.15
CA LEU A 142 15.29 25.93 -20.14
C LEU A 142 14.64 27.17 -20.76
N GLY A 143 13.33 27.12 -21.03
CA GLY A 143 12.58 28.27 -21.55
C GLY A 143 12.43 29.46 -20.58
N LEU A 144 12.72 29.28 -19.29
CA LEU A 144 12.70 30.37 -18.29
C LEU A 144 14.04 31.11 -18.15
N VAL A 145 15.13 30.50 -18.62
CA VAL A 145 16.49 31.05 -18.51
C VAL A 145 17.07 31.58 -19.83
N GLY A 146 16.38 31.34 -20.95
CA GLY A 146 16.65 31.95 -22.27
C GLY A 146 15.77 33.15 -22.56
#